data_AF-A0A2P6W4M2-F1
#
_entry.id   AF-A0A2P6W4M2-F1
#
_cell.length_a   1.000
_cell.length_b   1.000
_cell.length_c   1.000
_cell.angle_alpha   90.00
_cell.angle_beta   90.00
_cell.angle_gamma   90.00
#
_symmetry.space_group_name_H-M   'P 1'
#
loop_
_entity.id
_entity.type
_entity.pdbx_description
1 polymer ?
#
loop_
_entity_poly.entity_id
_entity_poly.type
_entity_poly.pdbx_seq_one_letter_code
_entity_poly.pdbx_strand_id
1 'polypeptide(L)'
;MTDWKTSVSSSGEDAKIRGESIEKVMDMDFSDAIFLTLKGERPDEKESEMFKTILSSCIDHGVGNPSTVAARTVQSGGNSMNVS
;
A
#
# COMPACT_ATOMS: atom_id res chain seq x y z
N MET A 1 29.98 5.62 0.39
CA MET A 1 28.67 4.95 0.26
C MET A 1 27.63 6.06 0.27
N THR A 2 26.74 6.10 -0.72
CA THR A 2 25.58 6.99 -0.64
C THR A 2 24.60 6.37 0.35
N ASP A 3 24.37 7.07 1.46
CA ASP A 3 23.35 6.65 2.43
C ASP A 3 21.97 6.82 1.81
N TRP A 4 21.22 5.73 1.72
CA TRP A 4 19.82 5.75 1.28
C TRP A 4 18.97 6.37 2.39
N LYS A 5 18.58 7.64 2.21
CA LYS A 5 17.78 8.38 3.18
C LYS A 5 16.29 8.09 2.98
N THR A 6 15.57 7.90 4.09
CA THR A 6 14.11 7.77 4.10
C THR A 6 13.51 8.40 5.34
N SER A 7 12.27 8.87 5.22
CA SER A 7 11.43 9.35 6.32
C SER A 7 10.11 8.58 6.42
N VAL A 8 10.02 7.43 5.74
CA VAL A 8 8.79 6.62 5.66
C VAL A 8 8.75 5.61 6.80
N SER A 9 9.78 4.78 6.95
CA SER A 9 9.81 3.73 7.96
C SER A 9 11.22 3.41 8.47
N SER A 10 11.27 2.78 9.64
CA SER A 10 12.46 2.15 10.22
C SER A 10 12.23 0.65 10.41
N SER A 11 13.32 -0.11 10.56
CA SER A 11 13.30 -1.54 10.84
C SER A 11 13.84 -1.83 12.24
N GLY A 12 13.63 -3.07 12.72
CA GLY A 12 14.03 -3.52 14.07
C GLY A 12 12.83 -3.83 14.95
N GLU A 13 13.08 -4.15 16.23
CA GLU A 13 12.02 -4.42 17.22
C GLU A 13 11.11 -3.19 17.42
N ASP A 14 11.70 -1.99 17.47
CA ASP A 14 10.97 -0.72 17.57
C ASP A 14 10.69 -0.09 16.19
N ALA A 15 10.29 -0.91 15.21
CA ALA A 15 9.97 -0.42 13.87
C ALA A 15 8.87 0.65 13.91
N LYS A 16 9.05 1.70 13.11
CA LYS A 16 8.10 2.81 13.02
C LYS A 16 7.73 3.08 11.58
N ILE A 17 6.49 3.51 11.36
CA ILE A 17 6.02 4.07 10.09
C ILE A 17 5.59 5.50 10.38
N ARG A 18 6.24 6.47 9.73
CA ARG A 18 5.98 7.92 9.94
C ARG A 18 6.03 8.35 11.41
N GLY A 19 6.88 7.69 12.20
CA GLY A 19 7.05 7.96 13.64
C GLY A 19 6.07 7.23 14.55
N GLU A 20 5.03 6.59 14.01
CA GLU A 20 4.11 5.71 14.76
C GLU A 20 4.72 4.31 14.91
N SER A 21 4.54 3.68 16.08
CA SER A 21 5.02 2.31 16.28
C SER A 21 4.25 1.33 15.41
N ILE A 22 4.91 0.28 14.96
CA ILE A 22 4.31 -0.70 14.05
C ILE A 22 3.04 -1.32 14.64
N GLU A 23 2.97 -1.54 15.95
CA GLU A 23 1.79 -2.07 16.65
C GLU A 23 0.59 -1.14 16.48
N LYS A 24 0.79 0.16 16.68
CA LYS A 24 -0.28 1.15 16.50
C LYS A 24 -0.76 1.24 15.06
N VAL A 25 0.09 0.95 14.08
CA VAL A 25 -0.27 0.93 12.67
C VAL A 25 -1.03 -0.36 12.33
N MET A 26 -0.66 -1.49 12.94
CA MET A 26 -1.38 -2.77 12.79
C MET A 26 -2.80 -2.72 13.36
N ASP A 27 -3.05 -1.88 14.36
CA ASP A 27 -4.39 -1.66 14.94
C ASP A 27 -5.29 -0.73 14.10
N MET A 28 -4.76 -0.08 13.05
CA MET A 28 -5.55 0.80 12.17
C MET A 28 -6.34 0.01 11.13
N ASP A 29 -7.41 0.61 10.61
CA ASP A 29 -8.01 0.15 9.36
C ASP A 29 -6.97 0.16 8.24
N PHE A 30 -7.01 -0.84 7.36
CA PHE A 30 -6.02 -1.01 6.29
C PHE A 30 -5.88 0.24 5.40
N SER A 31 -6.99 0.90 5.07
CA SER A 31 -6.99 2.15 4.31
C SER A 31 -6.27 3.27 5.06
N ASP A 32 -6.42 3.35 6.38
CA ASP A 32 -5.84 4.40 7.21
C ASP A 32 -4.34 4.19 7.40
N ALA A 33 -3.90 2.93 7.54
CA ALA A 33 -2.49 2.57 7.56
C ALA A 33 -1.79 2.96 6.23
N ILE A 34 -2.44 2.72 5.08
CA ILE A 34 -1.96 3.18 3.78
C ILE A 34 -1.90 4.71 3.74
N PHE A 35 -2.96 5.38 4.18
CA PHE A 35 -3.06 6.84 4.19
C PHE A 35 -1.94 7.47 5.01
N LEU A 36 -1.72 7.00 6.23
CA LEU A 36 -0.59 7.40 7.08
C LEU A 36 0.74 7.19 6.37
N THR A 37 0.97 6.00 5.82
CA THR A 37 2.24 5.65 5.16
C THR A 37 2.56 6.61 4.01
N LEU A 38 1.57 6.90 3.16
CA LEU A 38 1.72 7.75 1.99
C LEU A 38 1.81 9.24 2.37
N LYS A 39 0.84 9.75 3.15
CA LYS A 39 0.69 11.19 3.46
C LYS A 39 1.59 11.67 4.59
N GLY A 40 1.88 10.80 5.56
CA GLY A 40 2.70 11.13 6.74
C GLY A 40 1.91 11.54 7.98
N GLU A 41 0.58 11.63 7.88
CA GLU A 41 -0.31 12.00 8.98
C GLU A 41 -1.54 11.06 9.01
N ARG A 42 -2.14 10.91 10.19
CA ARG A 42 -3.37 10.11 10.34
C ARG A 42 -4.53 10.79 9.61
N PRO A 43 -5.40 10.03 8.93
CA PRO A 43 -6.59 10.60 8.33
C PRO A 43 -7.53 11.13 9.42
N ASP A 44 -8.26 12.20 9.12
CA ASP A 44 -9.49 12.51 9.84
C ASP A 44 -10.65 11.58 9.40
N GLU A 45 -11.82 11.69 10.04
CA GLU A 45 -12.97 10.83 9.74
C GLU A 45 -13.42 10.91 8.27
N LYS A 46 -13.39 12.11 7.68
CA LYS A 46 -13.81 12.32 6.28
C LYS A 46 -12.76 11.80 5.32
N GLU A 47 -11.49 12.00 5.64
CA GLU A 47 -10.36 11.47 4.87
C GLU A 47 -10.35 9.94 4.88
N SER A 48 -10.61 9.31 6.03
CA SER A 48 -10.70 7.86 6.17
C SER A 48 -11.83 7.28 5.30
N GLU A 49 -13.04 7.82 5.41
CA GLU A 49 -14.19 7.36 4.62
C GLU A 49 -13.98 7.56 3.10
N MET A 50 -13.46 8.72 2.73
CA MET A 50 -13.17 9.04 1.33
C MET A 50 -12.09 8.11 0.77
N PHE A 51 -10.99 7.91 1.48
CA PHE A 51 -9.87 7.12 0.98
C PHE A 51 -10.24 5.64 0.86
N LYS A 52 -10.98 5.10 1.83
CA LYS A 52 -11.57 3.76 1.75
C LYS A 52 -12.47 3.61 0.51
N THR A 53 -13.31 4.61 0.24
CA THR A 53 -14.20 4.62 -0.93
C THR A 53 -13.41 4.66 -2.24
N ILE A 54 -12.36 5.49 -2.32
CA ILE A 54 -11.47 5.57 -3.47
C ILE A 54 -10.84 4.20 -3.75
N LEU A 55 -10.24 3.56 -2.75
CA LEU A 55 -9.62 2.24 -2.91
C LEU A 55 -10.62 1.18 -3.38
N SER A 56 -11.85 1.21 -2.84
CA SER A 56 -12.90 0.29 -3.27
C SER A 56 -13.37 0.57 -4.71
N SER A 57 -13.40 1.84 -5.13
CA SER A 57 -13.88 2.24 -6.45
C SER A 57 -12.96 1.81 -7.60
N CYS A 58 -11.67 1.60 -7.30
CA CYS A 58 -10.65 1.24 -8.28
C CYS A 58 -10.12 -0.19 -8.11
N ILE A 59 -10.85 -1.06 -7.40
CA ILE A 59 -10.37 -2.41 -7.06
C ILE A 59 -10.09 -3.30 -8.28
N ASP A 60 -10.86 -3.14 -9.36
CA ASP A 60 -10.63 -3.80 -10.64
C ASP A 60 -11.37 -3.06 -11.77
N HIS A 61 -10.87 -3.20 -13.00
CA HIS A 61 -11.51 -2.66 -14.21
C HIS A 61 -11.68 -3.76 -15.30
N GLY A 62 -11.76 -5.02 -14.87
CA GLY A 62 -11.98 -6.17 -15.73
C GLY A 62 -10.72 -6.66 -16.44
N VAL A 63 -10.89 -7.79 -17.15
CA VAL A 63 -9.77 -8.59 -17.68
C VAL A 63 -9.16 -8.10 -18.99
N GLY A 64 -9.77 -7.10 -19.63
CA GLY A 64 -9.39 -6.61 -20.95
C GLY A 64 -8.47 -5.38 -20.94
N ASN A 65 -8.24 -4.76 -19.78
CA ASN A 65 -7.34 -3.63 -19.69
C ASN A 65 -5.87 -4.07 -19.89
N PRO A 66 -4.98 -3.18 -20.37
CA PRO A 66 -3.59 -3.54 -20.68
C PRO A 66 -2.82 -4.15 -19.49
N SER A 67 -3.06 -3.68 -18.26
CA SER A 67 -2.41 -4.21 -17.06
C SER A 67 -2.82 -5.65 -16.76
N THR A 68 -4.11 -5.99 -16.79
CA THR A 68 -4.55 -7.37 -16.53
C THR A 68 -4.16 -8.31 -17.66
N VAL A 69 -4.19 -7.86 -18.92
CA VAL A 69 -3.71 -8.66 -20.05
C VAL A 69 -2.22 -8.96 -19.92
N ALA A 70 -1.40 -7.97 -19.56
CA ALA A 70 0.02 -8.16 -19.32
C ALA A 70 0.28 -9.18 -18.21
N ALA A 71 -0.33 -8.98 -17.04
CA ALA A 71 -0.17 -9.88 -15.89
C ALA A 71 -0.58 -11.32 -16.21
N ARG A 72 -1.74 -11.52 -16.84
CA ARG A 72 -2.20 -12.86 -17.23
C ARG A 72 -1.31 -13.51 -18.29
N THR A 73 -0.74 -12.72 -19.20
CA THR A 73 0.18 -13.24 -20.23
C THR A 73 1.47 -13.74 -19.59
N VAL A 74 2.05 -12.96 -18.67
CA VAL A 74 3.25 -13.36 -17.91
C VAL A 74 2.97 -14.61 -17.06
N GLN A 75 1.83 -14.66 -16.37
CA GLN A 75 1.40 -15.81 -15.60
C GLN A 75 1.22 -17.06 -16.48
N SER A 76 0.66 -16.89 -17.69
CA SER A 76 0.49 -17.99 -18.66
C SER A 76 1.82 -18.52 -19.19
N GLY A 77 2.89 -17.74 -19.14
CA GLY A 77 4.25 -18.17 -19.45
C GLY A 77 4.89 -19.07 -18.37
N GLY A 78 4.19 -19.33 -17.26
CA GLY A 78 4.65 -20.19 -16.16
C GLY A 78 5.43 -19.45 -15.06
N ASN A 79 5.34 -18.12 -15.01
CA ASN A 79 5.98 -17.33 -13.96
C ASN A 79 5.24 -17.41 -12.63
N SER A 80 5.89 -17.02 -11.53
CA SER A 80 5.23 -16.86 -10.24
C SER A 80 4.30 -15.64 -10.23
N MET A 81 3.33 -15.63 -9.30
CA MET A 81 2.31 -14.57 -9.21
C MET A 81 2.92 -13.18 -9.04
N ASN A 82 4.00 -13.04 -8.26
CA ASN A 82 4.63 -11.74 -8.01
C ASN A 82 5.46 -11.20 -9.22
N VAL A 83 5.70 -12.03 -10.23
CA VAL A 83 6.39 -11.65 -11.48
C VAL A 83 5.38 -11.20 -12.54
N SER A 84 4.11 -11.61 -12.37
CA SER A 84 2.99 -11.29 -13.27
C SER A 84 2.42 -9.91 -12.96
#